data_AF-A0A6J6TGA9-F1
#
_entry.id   AF-A0A6J6TGA9-F1
#
_cell.length_a   1.000
_cell.length_b   1.000
_cell.length_c   1.000
_cell.angle_alpha   90.00
_cell.angle_beta   90.00
_cell.angle_gamma   90.00
#
_symmetry.space_group_name_H-M   'P 1'
#
loop_
_entity.id
_entity.type
_entity.pdbx_description
1 polymer ?
#
loop_
_entity_poly.entity_id
_entity_poly.type
_entity_poly.pdbx_seq_one_letter_code
_entity_poly.pdbx_strand_id
1 'polypeptide(L)'
;MRTFKAFSLATILIISSLSSARAEAPASFSFTGSGYGHGVGMSQIGAKVRALAGESATAILNYYYKDVVIAPIVDTHTVRVNLAHAVRAASFVTATPESFIEIFSGDIGDSQDVLPIATLQNRQKATFRVQAGLATYGALSGTAFTIRWKGPSAVITVGHPGETARYRYGQIQIKIVKGAMEVTNSLSMHDEYLLGISEVPSSWPMAALEAQAIASRSYALSKLGPVRTSCDCHVYDHISDQNFVGYSKEIEPRFGKFWRAAVINTHVDSSTSLAILAGGKAVQAYYFSSSGGATQTTRDAWGQATSYTQSVPDPGSLDIKHNPRFVNWKASATQALVATAFLLPDVVALEIISRNTAGAVTSIKGIASDGSYKILRGDTFRSRAKIPSPYFSLAAPA
;
A
#
# COMPACT_ATOMS: atom_id res chain seq x y z
N MET A 1 -61.27 -76.56 22.54
CA MET A 1 -61.81 -75.31 21.95
C MET A 1 -60.70 -74.28 21.85
N ARG A 2 -60.34 -73.93 20.61
CA ARG A 2 -59.61 -72.75 20.10
C ARG A 2 -58.61 -72.03 21.02
N THR A 3 -57.33 -72.32 20.82
CA THR A 3 -56.19 -71.45 21.18
C THR A 3 -56.01 -70.38 20.10
N PHE A 4 -56.25 -69.11 20.44
CA PHE A 4 -55.99 -67.97 19.57
C PHE A 4 -54.51 -67.60 19.62
N LYS A 5 -53.80 -67.75 18.49
CA LYS A 5 -52.45 -67.21 18.30
C LYS A 5 -52.55 -65.71 18.01
N ALA A 6 -51.99 -64.88 18.87
CA ALA A 6 -51.80 -63.46 18.62
C ALA A 6 -50.76 -63.26 17.50
N PHE A 7 -51.16 -62.65 16.39
CA PHE A 7 -50.27 -62.18 15.34
C PHE A 7 -49.81 -60.77 15.71
N SER A 8 -48.54 -60.61 16.08
CA SER A 8 -47.90 -59.31 16.22
C SER A 8 -47.56 -58.76 14.84
N LEU A 9 -48.24 -57.68 14.44
CA LEU A 9 -47.98 -56.95 13.20
C LEU A 9 -46.75 -56.05 13.43
N ALA A 10 -45.59 -56.45 12.91
CA ALA A 10 -44.38 -55.62 12.96
C ALA A 10 -44.49 -54.47 11.95
N THR A 11 -44.71 -53.25 12.44
CA THR A 11 -44.65 -52.03 11.62
C THR A 11 -43.19 -51.72 11.32
N ILE A 12 -42.77 -51.93 10.07
CA ILE A 12 -41.44 -51.51 9.59
C ILE A 12 -41.47 -49.99 9.44
N LEU A 13 -40.81 -49.30 10.37
CA LEU A 13 -40.56 -47.87 10.29
C LEU A 13 -39.42 -47.64 9.27
N ILE A 14 -39.76 -47.23 8.05
CA ILE A 14 -38.77 -46.78 7.07
C ILE A 14 -38.24 -45.42 7.56
N ILE A 15 -37.07 -45.44 8.21
CA ILE A 15 -36.32 -44.22 8.52
C ILE A 15 -35.71 -43.74 7.20
N SER A 16 -36.41 -42.86 6.49
CA SER A 16 -35.84 -42.11 5.39
C SER A 16 -34.77 -41.17 5.97
N SER A 17 -33.50 -41.59 5.90
CA SER A 17 -32.37 -40.72 6.14
C SER A 17 -32.39 -39.61 5.09
N LEU A 18 -32.93 -38.44 5.45
CA LEU A 18 -32.70 -37.20 4.72
C LEU A 18 -31.21 -36.89 4.84
N SER A 19 -30.42 -37.44 3.91
CA SER A 19 -29.06 -36.95 3.69
C SER A 19 -29.24 -35.50 3.23
N SER A 20 -29.00 -34.55 4.13
CA SER A 20 -28.93 -33.14 3.75
C SER A 20 -27.81 -33.07 2.71
N ALA A 21 -28.18 -32.86 1.44
CA ALA A 21 -27.20 -32.68 0.37
C ALA A 21 -26.35 -31.48 0.76
N ARG A 22 -25.14 -31.75 1.27
CA ARG A 22 -24.21 -30.72 1.67
C ARG A 22 -23.83 -29.99 0.38
N ALA A 23 -24.14 -28.69 0.29
CA ALA A 23 -23.82 -27.92 -0.90
C ALA A 23 -22.31 -28.05 -1.17
N GLU A 24 -21.96 -28.50 -2.37
CA GLU A 24 -20.57 -28.66 -2.75
C GLU A 24 -19.94 -27.28 -2.93
N ALA A 25 -18.78 -27.05 -2.30
CA ALA A 25 -18.08 -25.78 -2.41
C ALA A 25 -17.55 -25.60 -3.84
N PRO A 26 -17.86 -24.48 -4.53
CA PRO A 26 -17.37 -24.26 -5.89
C PRO A 26 -15.85 -24.12 -5.89
N ALA A 27 -15.18 -24.57 -6.95
CA ALA A 27 -13.73 -24.45 -7.09
C ALA A 27 -13.23 -23.00 -7.11
N SER A 28 -14.06 -22.07 -7.60
CA SER A 28 -13.77 -20.64 -7.64
C SER A 28 -15.04 -19.79 -7.63
N PHE A 29 -14.88 -18.51 -7.30
CA PHE A 29 -15.90 -17.48 -7.35
C PHE A 29 -15.56 -16.44 -8.41
N SER A 30 -16.55 -16.03 -9.20
CA SER A 30 -16.38 -15.06 -10.28
C SER A 30 -17.00 -13.71 -9.93
N PHE A 31 -16.35 -12.64 -10.35
CA PHE A 31 -16.72 -11.26 -10.04
C PHE A 31 -16.63 -10.38 -11.30
N THR A 32 -17.55 -9.43 -11.41
CA THR A 32 -17.45 -8.31 -12.35
C THR A 32 -17.42 -7.01 -11.57
N GLY A 33 -16.76 -5.97 -12.08
CA GLY A 33 -16.73 -4.69 -11.38
C GLY A 33 -16.02 -3.58 -12.14
N SER A 34 -15.79 -2.48 -11.43
CA SER A 34 -15.12 -1.28 -11.92
C SER A 34 -14.15 -0.71 -10.87
N GLY A 35 -13.28 0.22 -11.25
CA GLY A 35 -12.26 0.80 -10.39
C GLY A 35 -11.13 -0.15 -9.97
N TYR A 36 -10.12 0.42 -9.33
CA TYR A 36 -8.96 -0.28 -8.79
C TYR A 36 -8.46 0.42 -7.52
N GLY A 37 -8.34 -0.34 -6.43
CA GLY A 37 -7.96 0.17 -5.11
C GLY A 37 -9.14 0.35 -4.17
N HIS A 38 -8.88 0.98 -3.01
CA HIS A 38 -9.80 1.04 -1.88
C HIS A 38 -10.88 2.12 -2.01
N GLY A 39 -10.78 3.05 -2.97
CA GLY A 39 -11.84 4.01 -3.25
C GLY A 39 -11.90 5.27 -2.38
N VAL A 40 -10.99 5.46 -1.41
CA VAL A 40 -11.07 6.54 -0.41
C VAL A 40 -10.13 7.70 -0.77
N GLY A 41 -10.60 8.94 -0.68
CA GLY A 41 -9.80 10.14 -0.94
C GLY A 41 -9.61 10.41 -2.44
N MET A 42 -8.40 10.76 -2.89
CA MET A 42 -8.18 11.18 -4.28
C MET A 42 -8.11 10.00 -5.26
N SER A 43 -9.00 10.00 -6.28
CA SER A 43 -8.82 9.13 -7.44
C SER A 43 -7.70 9.68 -8.33
N GLN A 44 -6.70 8.85 -8.63
CA GLN A 44 -5.59 9.23 -9.49
C GLN A 44 -6.03 9.44 -10.94
N ILE A 45 -6.85 8.54 -11.49
CA ILE A 45 -7.44 8.73 -12.82
C ILE A 45 -8.36 9.95 -12.84
N GLY A 46 -9.19 10.13 -11.82
CA GLY A 46 -10.06 11.30 -11.73
C GLY A 46 -9.27 12.61 -11.66
N ALA A 47 -8.20 12.67 -10.86
CA ALA A 47 -7.27 13.79 -10.79
C ALA A 47 -6.62 14.09 -12.14
N LYS A 48 -6.21 13.05 -12.89
CA LYS A 48 -5.69 13.20 -14.26
C LYS A 48 -6.74 13.83 -15.19
N VAL A 49 -7.98 13.36 -15.17
CA VAL A 49 -9.05 13.88 -16.02
C VAL A 49 -9.36 15.35 -15.68
N ARG A 50 -9.42 15.69 -14.39
CA ARG A 50 -9.59 17.08 -13.94
C ARG A 50 -8.44 17.99 -14.36
N ALA A 51 -7.20 17.51 -14.26
CA ALA A 51 -6.04 18.25 -14.75
C ALA A 51 -6.07 18.45 -16.28
N LEU A 52 -6.54 17.47 -17.05
CA LEU A 52 -6.77 17.61 -18.49
C LEU A 52 -7.87 18.62 -18.82
N ALA A 53 -8.83 18.82 -17.92
CA ALA A 53 -9.86 19.85 -18.01
C ALA A 53 -9.37 21.25 -17.56
N GLY A 54 -8.10 21.39 -17.17
CA GLY A 54 -7.48 22.66 -16.79
C GLY A 54 -7.59 23.03 -15.31
N GLU A 55 -8.04 22.11 -14.45
CA GLU A 55 -8.05 22.35 -13.00
C GLU A 55 -6.63 22.36 -12.42
N SER A 56 -6.39 23.27 -11.46
CA SER A 56 -5.13 23.33 -10.71
C SER A 56 -5.02 22.19 -9.69
N ALA A 57 -3.80 21.90 -9.22
CA ALA A 57 -3.57 20.90 -8.19
C ALA A 57 -4.42 21.15 -6.93
N THR A 58 -4.52 22.42 -6.51
CA THR A 58 -5.32 22.82 -5.34
C THR A 58 -6.83 22.60 -5.57
N ALA A 59 -7.34 22.89 -6.77
CA ALA A 59 -8.75 22.63 -7.11
C ALA A 59 -9.05 21.13 -7.09
N ILE A 60 -8.17 20.31 -7.67
CA ILE A 60 -8.26 18.84 -7.67
C ILE A 60 -8.30 18.32 -6.23
N LEU A 61 -7.41 18.79 -5.36
CA LEU A 61 -7.36 18.33 -3.97
C LEU A 61 -8.60 18.76 -3.16
N ASN A 62 -9.05 20.02 -3.28
CA ASN A 62 -10.28 20.48 -2.62
C ASN A 62 -11.54 19.79 -3.16
N TYR A 63 -11.48 19.22 -4.36
CA TYR A 63 -12.55 18.38 -4.87
C TYR A 63 -12.66 17.06 -4.09
N TYR A 64 -11.53 16.37 -3.87
CA TYR A 64 -11.51 15.04 -3.24
C TYR A 64 -11.47 15.06 -1.71
N TYR A 65 -10.90 16.10 -1.11
CA TYR A 65 -10.78 16.26 0.33
C TYR A 65 -11.66 17.42 0.81
N LYS A 66 -12.50 17.19 1.81
CA LYS A 66 -13.45 18.17 2.35
C LYS A 66 -12.98 18.73 3.68
N ASP A 67 -13.43 19.93 4.04
CA ASP A 67 -13.08 20.56 5.32
C ASP A 67 -11.55 20.61 5.57
N VAL A 68 -10.78 20.83 4.49
CA VAL A 68 -9.32 20.97 4.49
C VAL A 68 -8.91 22.31 3.90
N VAL A 69 -7.66 22.69 4.14
CA VAL A 69 -6.98 23.76 3.44
C VAL A 69 -5.71 23.23 2.80
N ILE A 70 -5.40 23.68 1.59
CA ILE A 70 -4.10 23.44 0.96
C ILE A 70 -3.22 24.62 1.33
N ALA A 71 -2.27 24.41 2.23
CA ALA A 71 -1.50 25.50 2.83
C ALA A 71 -0.03 25.07 3.08
N PRO A 72 0.89 26.04 3.20
CA PRO A 72 2.25 25.77 3.60
C PRO A 72 2.33 25.12 4.99
N ILE A 73 3.20 24.13 5.15
CA ILE A 73 3.59 23.53 6.44
C ILE A 73 5.10 23.30 6.47
N VAL A 74 5.70 23.37 7.65
CA VAL A 74 7.11 22.99 7.85
C VAL A 74 7.27 21.50 7.60
N ASP A 75 8.13 21.14 6.65
CA ASP A 75 8.40 19.75 6.24
C ASP A 75 9.89 19.41 6.23
N THR A 76 10.70 20.10 7.02
CA THR A 76 12.14 19.83 7.24
C THR A 76 12.43 18.58 8.09
N HIS A 77 11.43 17.70 8.24
CA HIS A 77 11.54 16.50 9.07
C HIS A 77 12.28 15.39 8.31
N THR A 78 12.86 14.44 9.05
CA THR A 78 13.39 13.20 8.48
C THR A 78 12.31 12.13 8.46
N VAL A 79 12.07 11.53 7.29
CA VAL A 79 11.20 10.36 7.14
C VAL A 79 12.04 9.10 6.96
N ARG A 80 11.73 8.05 7.74
CA ARG A 80 12.40 6.74 7.66
C ARG A 80 11.51 5.76 6.91
N VAL A 81 11.96 5.34 5.74
CA VAL A 81 11.26 4.41 4.84
C VAL A 81 11.85 3.02 5.00
N ASN A 82 11.03 2.00 5.25
CA ASN A 82 11.49 0.61 5.21
C ASN A 82 11.63 0.16 3.76
N LEU A 83 12.85 -0.25 3.38
CA LEU A 83 13.20 -0.73 2.04
C LEU A 83 13.23 -2.26 1.97
N ALA A 84 13.45 -2.92 3.10
CA ALA A 84 13.46 -4.38 3.17
C ALA A 84 13.05 -4.83 4.58
N HIS A 85 11.87 -5.46 4.66
CA HIS A 85 11.29 -5.87 5.93
C HIS A 85 11.72 -7.29 6.32
N ALA A 86 12.22 -7.46 7.56
CA ALA A 86 12.57 -8.74 8.16
C ALA A 86 13.44 -9.66 7.27
N VAL A 87 14.43 -9.10 6.57
CA VAL A 87 15.30 -9.86 5.68
C VAL A 87 16.47 -10.52 6.42
N ARG A 88 17.08 -11.54 5.80
CA ARG A 88 18.26 -12.24 6.34
C ARG A 88 19.59 -11.73 5.77
N ALA A 89 19.54 -10.99 4.67
CA ALA A 89 20.71 -10.43 4.04
C ALA A 89 20.34 -9.17 3.25
N ALA A 90 21.26 -8.22 3.22
CA ALA A 90 21.18 -7.02 2.40
C ALA A 90 22.58 -6.65 1.91
N SER A 91 22.66 -5.98 0.77
CA SER A 91 23.93 -5.61 0.16
C SER A 91 23.91 -4.21 -0.42
N PHE A 92 25.07 -3.56 -0.41
CA PHE A 92 25.24 -2.15 -0.70
C PHE A 92 26.47 -1.98 -1.58
N VAL A 93 26.32 -1.29 -2.70
CA VAL A 93 27.42 -0.99 -3.61
C VAL A 93 27.15 0.33 -4.31
N THR A 94 28.16 1.18 -4.45
CA THR A 94 28.10 2.34 -5.32
C THR A 94 28.81 2.04 -6.64
N ALA A 95 28.32 2.61 -7.73
CA ALA A 95 28.91 2.45 -9.06
C ALA A 95 29.17 3.79 -9.79
N THR A 96 28.78 4.91 -9.16
CA THR A 96 29.04 6.26 -9.70
C THR A 96 30.54 6.57 -9.60
N PRO A 97 31.18 7.18 -10.62
CA PRO A 97 32.58 7.63 -10.51
C PRO A 97 32.85 8.39 -9.21
N GLU A 98 34.02 8.17 -8.61
CA GLU A 98 34.47 8.85 -7.37
C GLU A 98 33.58 8.65 -6.14
N SER A 99 32.57 7.78 -6.22
CA SER A 99 31.72 7.48 -5.07
C SER A 99 32.34 6.42 -4.14
N PHE A 100 32.04 6.54 -2.86
CA PHE A 100 32.44 5.59 -1.83
C PHE A 100 31.35 5.44 -0.76
N ILE A 101 31.44 4.38 0.03
CA ILE A 101 30.53 4.07 1.14
C ILE A 101 31.30 4.19 2.45
N GLU A 102 30.67 4.82 3.44
CA GLU A 102 31.09 4.83 4.84
C GLU A 102 30.10 4.01 5.68
N ILE A 103 30.62 3.11 6.51
CA ILE A 103 29.85 2.29 7.44
C ILE A 103 30.16 2.76 8.85
N PHE A 104 29.13 2.98 9.66
CA PHE A 104 29.20 3.41 11.05
C PHE A 104 28.56 2.37 11.96
N SER A 105 29.09 2.23 13.18
CA SER A 105 28.49 1.40 14.22
C SER A 105 27.26 2.10 14.80
N GLY A 106 26.14 1.39 14.91
CA GLY A 106 24.89 1.91 15.47
C GLY A 106 24.06 2.76 14.51
N ASP A 107 22.93 3.24 15.02
CA ASP A 107 22.10 4.26 14.38
C ASP A 107 22.60 5.64 14.84
N ILE A 108 23.34 6.33 13.98
CA ILE A 108 24.01 7.59 14.34
C ILE A 108 23.16 8.83 14.04
N GLY A 109 21.94 8.65 13.53
CA GLY A 109 21.08 9.74 13.08
C GLY A 109 21.82 10.69 12.13
N ASP A 110 21.68 11.99 12.34
CA ASP A 110 22.30 13.02 11.50
C ASP A 110 23.68 13.48 12.00
N SER A 111 24.23 12.83 13.04
CA SER A 111 25.54 13.18 13.60
C SER A 111 26.63 13.09 12.54
N GLN A 112 27.51 14.10 12.48
CA GLN A 112 28.64 14.15 11.56
C GLN A 112 29.98 13.86 12.26
N ASP A 113 29.99 13.81 13.60
CA ASP A 113 31.21 13.69 14.40
C ASP A 113 31.62 12.24 14.70
N VAL A 114 30.82 11.27 14.25
CA VAL A 114 31.13 9.84 14.40
C VAL A 114 32.05 9.41 13.27
N LEU A 115 33.16 8.75 13.59
CA LEU A 115 34.08 8.20 12.58
C LEU A 115 33.54 6.89 11.98
N PRO A 116 33.71 6.66 10.67
CA PRO A 116 33.33 5.39 10.07
C PRO A 116 34.23 4.25 10.57
N ILE A 117 33.63 3.08 10.79
CA ILE A 117 34.33 1.84 11.17
C ILE A 117 34.83 1.06 9.95
N ALA A 118 34.33 1.40 8.75
CA ALA A 118 34.84 0.91 7.47
C ALA A 118 34.49 1.88 6.34
N THR A 119 35.35 1.96 5.34
CA THR A 119 35.13 2.72 4.11
C THR A 119 35.35 1.81 2.90
N LEU A 120 34.37 1.74 2.01
CA LEU A 120 34.42 0.93 0.79
C LEU A 120 34.50 1.87 -0.42
N GLN A 121 35.49 1.64 -1.28
CA GLN A 121 35.67 2.37 -2.52
C GLN A 121 34.62 1.96 -3.57
N ASN A 122 34.51 2.75 -4.64
CA ASN A 122 33.63 2.48 -5.77
C ASN A 122 33.69 1.01 -6.23
N ARG A 123 32.52 0.42 -6.51
CA ARG A 123 32.31 -0.99 -6.91
C ARG A 123 32.67 -2.04 -5.86
N GLN A 124 33.13 -1.66 -4.67
CA GLN A 124 33.26 -2.60 -3.55
C GLN A 124 31.89 -2.81 -2.91
N LYS A 125 31.48 -4.08 -2.79
CA LYS A 125 30.17 -4.47 -2.29
C LYS A 125 30.24 -4.85 -0.80
N ALA A 126 29.48 -4.15 0.04
CA ALA A 126 29.18 -4.60 1.40
C ALA A 126 28.01 -5.58 1.36
N THR A 127 28.11 -6.72 2.03
CA THR A 127 26.98 -7.67 2.18
C THR A 127 26.82 -8.01 3.65
N PHE A 128 25.72 -7.54 4.23
CA PHE A 128 25.34 -7.86 5.60
C PHE A 128 24.49 -9.13 5.63
N ARG A 129 24.72 -9.99 6.62
CA ARG A 129 23.91 -11.18 6.89
C ARG A 129 23.49 -11.20 8.35
N VAL A 130 22.36 -11.84 8.64
CA VAL A 130 21.96 -12.12 10.02
C VAL A 130 22.64 -13.41 10.49
N GLN A 131 23.46 -13.33 11.53
CA GLN A 131 24.14 -14.46 12.17
C GLN A 131 24.06 -14.29 13.69
N ALA A 132 23.63 -15.34 14.40
CA ALA A 132 23.46 -15.33 15.87
C ALA A 132 22.68 -14.11 16.40
N GLY A 133 21.68 -13.63 15.66
CA GLY A 133 20.87 -12.49 16.05
C GLY A 133 21.54 -11.11 15.86
N LEU A 134 22.68 -11.05 15.17
CA LEU A 134 23.39 -9.82 14.82
C LEU A 134 23.46 -9.65 13.30
N ALA A 135 23.57 -8.41 12.83
CA ALA A 135 23.98 -8.12 11.47
C ALA A 135 25.50 -8.20 11.38
N THR A 136 26.04 -8.92 10.39
CA THR A 136 27.47 -9.15 10.23
C THR A 136 27.96 -8.80 8.82
N TYR A 137 29.12 -8.15 8.73
CA TYR A 137 29.86 -7.88 7.49
C TYR A 137 31.37 -8.01 7.75
N GLY A 138 32.01 -9.02 7.15
CA GLY A 138 33.40 -9.34 7.48
C GLY A 138 33.56 -9.66 8.96
N ALA A 139 34.48 -8.97 9.64
CA ALA A 139 34.66 -9.07 11.09
C ALA A 139 33.69 -8.16 11.90
N LEU A 140 32.95 -7.27 11.24
CA LEU A 140 32.01 -6.38 11.91
C LEU A 140 30.75 -7.15 12.32
N SER A 141 30.28 -6.93 13.54
CA SER A 141 29.01 -7.46 14.04
C SER A 141 28.34 -6.45 14.97
N GLY A 142 27.01 -6.40 14.93
CA GLY A 142 26.24 -5.44 15.74
C GLY A 142 24.73 -5.57 15.53
N THR A 143 23.97 -4.91 16.41
CA THR A 143 22.51 -4.84 16.32
C THR A 143 22.02 -3.71 15.42
N ALA A 144 22.88 -2.74 15.12
CA ALA A 144 22.58 -1.65 14.20
C ALA A 144 23.83 -1.11 13.50
N PHE A 145 23.66 -0.62 12.27
CA PHE A 145 24.67 0.08 11.48
C PHE A 145 24.03 1.21 10.68
N THR A 146 24.81 2.26 10.43
CA THR A 146 24.43 3.33 9.49
C THR A 146 25.38 3.29 8.29
N ILE A 147 24.83 3.46 7.10
CA ILE A 147 25.54 3.46 5.83
C ILE A 147 25.29 4.80 5.14
N ARG A 148 26.36 5.54 4.87
CA ARG A 148 26.33 6.75 4.06
C ARG A 148 27.13 6.53 2.79
N TRP A 149 26.69 7.10 1.69
CA TRP A 149 27.46 7.10 0.45
C TRP A 149 27.75 8.55 0.06
N LYS A 150 28.97 8.79 -0.43
CA LYS A 150 29.46 10.12 -0.76
C LYS A 150 30.09 10.10 -2.15
N GLY A 151 30.25 11.29 -2.71
CA GLY A 151 30.83 11.53 -4.03
C GLY A 151 29.89 12.30 -4.96
N PRO A 152 30.41 12.82 -6.08
CA PRO A 152 29.62 13.60 -7.03
C PRO A 152 28.46 12.78 -7.61
N SER A 153 27.22 13.24 -7.38
CA SER A 153 26.00 12.52 -7.82
C SER A 153 25.99 11.04 -7.42
N ALA A 154 26.55 10.71 -6.26
CA ALA A 154 26.68 9.34 -5.80
C ALA A 154 25.30 8.65 -5.72
N VAL A 155 25.27 7.40 -6.22
CA VAL A 155 24.08 6.55 -6.17
C VAL A 155 24.50 5.22 -5.57
N ILE A 156 23.76 4.77 -4.57
CA ILE A 156 23.92 3.46 -3.96
C ILE A 156 22.89 2.50 -4.56
N THR A 157 23.32 1.28 -4.85
CA THR A 157 22.47 0.14 -5.17
C THR A 157 22.31 -0.69 -3.90
N VAL A 158 21.07 -0.90 -3.49
CA VAL A 158 20.69 -1.77 -2.37
C VAL A 158 20.07 -3.03 -2.94
N GLY A 159 20.56 -4.19 -2.53
CA GLY A 159 20.00 -5.48 -2.95
C GLY A 159 19.68 -6.37 -1.75
N HIS A 160 18.53 -7.03 -1.79
CA HIS A 160 18.10 -8.06 -0.84
C HIS A 160 17.44 -9.21 -1.63
N PRO A 161 17.08 -10.34 -1.01
CA PRO A 161 16.50 -11.46 -1.74
C PRO A 161 15.28 -11.05 -2.57
N GLY A 162 15.35 -11.25 -3.89
CA GLY A 162 14.26 -10.98 -4.83
C GLY A 162 14.22 -9.57 -5.44
N GLU A 163 15.01 -8.62 -4.94
CA GLU A 163 14.88 -7.21 -5.34
C GLU A 163 16.19 -6.43 -5.26
N THR A 164 16.29 -5.40 -6.11
CA THR A 164 17.41 -4.46 -6.13
C THR A 164 16.91 -3.09 -6.57
N ALA A 165 17.26 -2.06 -5.80
CA ALA A 165 16.85 -0.70 -6.02
C ALA A 165 18.03 0.27 -5.89
N ARG A 166 17.87 1.48 -6.44
CA ARG A 166 18.91 2.52 -6.46
C ARG A 166 18.42 3.76 -5.72
N TYR A 167 19.28 4.34 -4.91
CA TYR A 167 18.97 5.53 -4.11
C TYR A 167 20.07 6.57 -4.28
N ARG A 168 19.64 7.82 -4.46
CA ARG A 168 20.54 8.99 -4.56
C ARG A 168 20.65 9.74 -3.24
N TYR A 169 19.60 9.67 -2.43
CA TYR A 169 19.37 10.52 -1.27
C TYR A 169 19.25 9.74 0.03
N GLY A 170 19.49 10.45 1.13
CA GLY A 170 19.36 9.94 2.49
C GLY A 170 20.57 9.17 3.00
N GLN A 171 20.32 8.36 4.02
CA GLN A 171 21.28 7.46 4.64
C GLN A 171 20.56 6.18 5.09
N ILE A 172 21.23 5.04 4.94
CA ILE A 172 20.61 3.75 5.21
C ILE A 172 20.94 3.29 6.62
N GLN A 173 19.93 2.82 7.34
CA GLN A 173 20.10 2.09 8.60
C GLN A 173 19.84 0.61 8.35
N ILE A 174 20.65 -0.19 9.03
CA ILE A 174 20.44 -1.62 9.23
C ILE A 174 20.15 -1.80 10.70
N LYS A 175 19.05 -2.45 11.05
CA LYS A 175 18.72 -2.74 12.45
C LYS A 175 18.18 -4.15 12.61
N ILE A 176 18.61 -4.85 13.66
CA ILE A 176 18.03 -6.14 14.00
C ILE A 176 16.76 -5.92 14.82
N VAL A 177 15.63 -6.38 14.28
CA VAL A 177 14.32 -6.41 14.93
C VAL A 177 13.85 -7.86 14.96
N LYS A 178 13.54 -8.37 16.16
CA LYS A 178 13.05 -9.75 16.38
C LYS A 178 13.87 -10.83 15.65
N GLY A 179 15.20 -10.66 15.59
CA GLY A 179 16.13 -11.62 15.00
C GLY A 179 16.19 -11.61 13.47
N ALA A 180 15.61 -10.61 12.82
CA ALA A 180 15.74 -10.33 11.38
C ALA A 180 16.21 -8.89 11.15
N MET A 181 16.63 -8.58 9.92
CA MET A 181 17.16 -7.29 9.55
C MET A 181 16.08 -6.40 8.93
N GLU A 182 15.90 -5.21 9.48
CA GLU A 182 15.21 -4.11 8.82
C GLU A 182 16.25 -3.24 8.12
N VAL A 183 16.01 -2.95 6.84
CA VAL A 183 16.81 -2.00 6.07
C VAL A 183 15.95 -0.79 5.79
N THR A 184 16.35 0.37 6.27
CA THR A 184 15.58 1.60 6.12
C THR A 184 16.41 2.73 5.53
N ASN A 185 15.78 3.65 4.81
CA ASN A 185 16.41 4.88 4.35
C ASN A 185 15.81 6.08 5.08
N SER A 186 16.64 6.85 5.76
CA SER A 186 16.25 8.13 6.38
C SER A 186 16.52 9.26 5.39
N LEU A 187 15.45 9.98 5.01
CA LEU A 187 15.41 10.95 3.91
C LEU A 187 14.82 12.28 4.40
N SER A 188 15.23 13.39 3.79
CA SER A 188 14.51 14.66 3.88
C SER A 188 13.07 14.50 3.39
N MET A 189 12.11 14.89 4.23
CA MET A 189 10.69 14.94 3.88
C MET A 189 10.36 16.08 2.91
N HIS A 190 11.18 17.14 2.86
CA HIS A 190 10.95 18.30 2.01
C HIS A 190 10.96 17.95 0.51
N ASP A 191 11.87 17.07 0.10
CA ASP A 191 12.12 16.73 -1.30
C ASP A 191 12.57 15.28 -1.52
N GLU A 192 13.62 14.81 -0.85
CA GLU A 192 14.28 13.52 -1.13
C GLU A 192 13.32 12.33 -1.11
N TYR A 193 12.42 12.26 -0.13
CA TYR A 193 11.40 11.23 -0.07
C TYR A 193 10.38 11.34 -1.21
N LEU A 194 9.86 12.54 -1.47
CA LEU A 194 8.87 12.79 -2.51
C LEU A 194 9.41 12.46 -3.90
N LEU A 195 10.69 12.73 -4.14
CA LEU A 195 11.34 12.44 -5.40
C LEU A 195 11.35 10.94 -5.75
N GLY A 196 11.29 10.06 -4.74
CA GLY A 196 11.22 8.61 -4.94
C GLY A 196 9.80 8.03 -4.97
N ILE A 197 8.75 8.81 -4.73
CA ILE A 197 7.36 8.35 -4.79
C ILE A 197 6.96 8.03 -6.24
N SER A 198 6.44 6.82 -6.49
CA SER A 198 6.00 6.37 -7.82
C SER A 198 4.58 5.83 -7.81
N GLU A 199 3.63 6.73 -7.57
CA GLU A 199 2.21 6.40 -7.48
C GLU A 199 1.47 6.63 -8.81
N VAL A 200 1.95 7.58 -9.60
CA VAL A 200 1.40 7.93 -10.92
C VAL A 200 2.51 8.02 -11.98
N PRO A 201 2.21 7.74 -13.26
CA PRO A 201 3.17 7.96 -14.35
C PRO A 201 3.63 9.42 -14.43
N SER A 202 4.94 9.64 -14.56
CA SER A 202 5.52 10.99 -14.65
C SER A 202 5.15 11.74 -15.94
N SER A 203 4.48 11.07 -16.88
CA SER A 203 3.96 11.65 -18.13
C SER A 203 2.58 12.30 -17.99
N TRP A 204 1.97 12.24 -16.79
CA TRP A 204 0.67 12.85 -16.55
C TRP A 204 0.74 14.39 -16.51
N PRO A 205 -0.41 15.09 -16.68
CA PRO A 205 -0.45 16.54 -16.61
C PRO A 205 0.14 17.08 -15.31
N MET A 206 0.83 18.22 -15.38
CA MET A 206 1.56 18.79 -14.25
C MET A 206 0.69 18.98 -13.00
N ALA A 207 -0.53 19.51 -13.15
CA ALA A 207 -1.44 19.70 -12.02
C ALA A 207 -1.83 18.38 -11.31
N ALA A 208 -1.90 17.26 -12.04
CA ALA A 208 -2.13 15.95 -11.42
C ALA A 208 -0.88 15.42 -10.69
N LEU A 209 0.32 15.68 -11.23
CA LEU A 209 1.58 15.34 -10.57
C LEU A 209 1.76 16.14 -9.27
N GLU A 210 1.49 17.46 -9.30
CA GLU A 210 1.54 18.34 -8.14
C GLU A 210 0.50 17.94 -7.09
N ALA A 211 -0.73 17.62 -7.49
CA ALA A 211 -1.75 17.10 -6.58
C ALA A 211 -1.31 15.80 -5.90
N GLN A 212 -0.71 14.87 -6.66
CA GLN A 212 -0.14 13.64 -6.11
C GLN A 212 1.02 13.92 -5.15
N ALA A 213 1.93 14.85 -5.47
CA ALA A 213 3.04 15.22 -4.59
C ALA A 213 2.55 15.81 -3.26
N ILE A 214 1.57 16.72 -3.30
CA ILE A 214 0.96 17.33 -2.11
C ILE A 214 0.24 16.25 -1.28
N ALA A 215 -0.54 15.37 -1.90
CA ALA A 215 -1.21 14.27 -1.20
C ALA A 215 -0.20 13.31 -0.57
N SER A 216 0.85 12.93 -1.30
CA SER A 216 1.90 12.06 -0.80
C SER A 216 2.66 12.66 0.37
N ARG A 217 2.99 13.96 0.31
CA ARG A 217 3.59 14.71 1.42
C ARG A 217 2.69 14.70 2.65
N SER A 218 1.40 14.97 2.45
CA SER A 218 0.42 15.03 3.55
C SER A 218 0.29 13.69 4.26
N TYR A 219 0.20 12.60 3.49
CA TYR A 219 0.18 11.24 4.05
C TYR A 219 1.44 10.98 4.90
N ALA A 220 2.64 11.20 4.34
CA ALA A 220 3.88 10.94 5.06
C ALA A 220 4.01 11.81 6.31
N LEU A 221 3.71 13.12 6.24
CA LEU A 221 3.68 14.02 7.39
C LEU A 221 2.71 13.52 8.48
N SER A 222 1.55 12.99 8.11
CA SER A 222 0.59 12.42 9.08
C SER A 222 1.09 11.16 9.79
N LYS A 223 2.12 10.49 9.22
CA LYS A 223 2.78 9.31 9.77
C LYS A 223 4.03 9.65 10.58
N LEU A 224 4.50 10.89 10.53
CA LEU A 224 5.64 11.31 11.33
C LEU A 224 5.27 11.34 12.80
N GLY A 225 6.01 10.57 13.57
CA GLY A 225 5.82 10.30 14.99
C GLY A 225 6.96 9.37 15.44
N PRO A 226 6.84 8.68 16.58
CA PRO A 226 7.83 7.69 16.95
C PRO A 226 7.98 6.61 15.86
N VAL A 227 9.22 6.31 15.50
CA VAL A 227 9.55 5.22 14.56
C VAL A 227 8.89 3.93 15.03
N ARG A 228 8.17 3.24 14.14
CA ARG A 228 7.50 1.97 14.48
C ARG A 228 8.56 0.92 14.76
N THR A 229 8.54 0.35 15.97
CA THR A 229 9.54 -0.63 16.42
C THR A 229 9.51 -1.94 15.62
N SER A 230 8.39 -2.28 14.97
CA SER A 230 8.24 -3.52 14.20
C SER A 230 8.94 -3.51 12.84
N CYS A 231 9.16 -2.33 12.25
CA CYS A 231 9.81 -2.18 10.93
C CYS A 231 10.98 -1.19 10.95
N ASP A 232 11.26 -0.60 12.11
CA ASP A 232 12.17 0.53 12.25
C ASP A 232 11.84 1.66 11.25
N CYS A 233 10.55 1.98 11.05
CA CYS A 233 10.14 2.90 9.98
C CYS A 233 8.93 3.79 10.34
N HIS A 234 8.83 4.95 9.70
CA HIS A 234 7.60 5.75 9.64
C HIS A 234 6.64 5.18 8.59
N VAL A 235 7.17 4.80 7.42
CA VAL A 235 6.40 4.32 6.27
C VAL A 235 7.10 3.11 5.61
N TYR A 236 6.32 2.21 5.04
CA TYR A 236 6.81 1.19 4.09
C TYR A 236 6.92 1.77 2.67
N ASP A 237 7.75 1.17 1.84
CA ASP A 237 7.97 1.54 0.44
C ASP A 237 6.95 0.94 -0.55
N HIS A 238 5.94 0.22 -0.06
CA HIS A 238 4.92 -0.44 -0.87
C HIS A 238 3.50 -0.05 -0.43
N ILE A 239 2.49 -0.67 -1.08
CA ILE A 239 1.05 -0.36 -0.96
C ILE A 239 0.45 -0.38 0.45
N SER A 240 1.19 -0.80 1.48
CA SER A 240 0.74 -0.65 2.88
C SER A 240 0.87 0.78 3.38
N ASP A 241 1.78 1.57 2.78
CA ASP A 241 1.88 3.01 2.97
C ASP A 241 1.91 3.72 1.61
N GLN A 242 3.08 3.88 0.98
CA GLN A 242 3.21 4.56 -0.32
C GLN A 242 4.26 3.88 -1.19
N ASN A 243 4.02 3.78 -2.48
CA ASN A 243 4.97 3.18 -3.42
C ASN A 243 6.21 4.07 -3.59
N PHE A 244 7.33 3.68 -2.97
CA PHE A 244 8.60 4.41 -3.00
C PHE A 244 9.67 3.57 -3.70
N VAL A 245 10.12 4.04 -4.87
CA VAL A 245 11.05 3.31 -5.75
C VAL A 245 12.44 3.97 -5.81
N GLY A 246 12.68 4.94 -4.93
CA GLY A 246 13.92 5.70 -4.86
C GLY A 246 14.27 6.39 -6.19
N TYR A 247 15.54 6.35 -6.56
CA TYR A 247 16.08 7.14 -7.67
C TYR A 247 15.53 6.73 -9.04
N SER A 248 14.94 5.53 -9.16
CA SER A 248 14.36 5.05 -10.42
C SER A 248 13.26 5.96 -10.95
N LYS A 249 12.52 6.64 -10.06
CA LYS A 249 11.46 7.60 -10.42
C LYS A 249 12.00 8.81 -11.16
N GLU A 250 13.07 9.39 -10.63
CA GLU A 250 13.63 10.63 -11.15
C GLU A 250 14.38 10.45 -12.47
N ILE A 251 14.95 9.25 -12.67
CA ILE A 251 15.68 8.90 -13.88
C ILE A 251 14.79 8.25 -14.94
N GLU A 252 13.46 8.21 -14.75
CA GLU A 252 12.53 7.76 -15.78
C GLU A 252 12.84 8.47 -17.11
N PRO A 253 13.22 7.74 -18.17
CA PRO A 253 13.60 8.36 -19.43
C PRO A 253 12.51 9.31 -19.94
N ARG A 254 12.90 10.52 -20.32
CA ARG A 254 12.04 11.62 -20.80
C ARG A 254 11.11 12.24 -19.76
N PHE A 255 10.61 11.48 -18.79
CA PHE A 255 9.50 11.91 -17.94
C PHE A 255 9.87 12.20 -16.48
N GLY A 256 10.95 11.63 -15.93
CA GLY A 256 11.31 11.80 -14.52
C GLY A 256 11.54 13.27 -14.11
N LYS A 257 11.98 14.10 -15.07
CA LYS A 257 12.09 15.55 -14.89
C LYS A 257 10.77 16.25 -14.56
N PHE A 258 9.63 15.75 -15.05
CA PHE A 258 8.32 16.32 -14.78
C PHE A 258 7.85 15.98 -13.36
N TRP A 259 8.13 14.76 -12.88
CA TRP A 259 7.88 14.42 -11.48
C TRP A 259 8.70 15.29 -10.54
N ARG A 260 10.01 15.39 -10.80
CA ARG A 260 10.90 16.28 -10.04
C ARG A 260 10.39 17.72 -10.04
N ALA A 261 10.00 18.26 -11.20
CA ALA A 261 9.44 19.60 -11.31
C ALA A 261 8.15 19.74 -10.47
N ALA A 262 7.24 18.76 -10.51
CA ALA A 262 6.01 18.78 -9.71
C ALA A 262 6.30 18.80 -8.20
N VAL A 263 7.28 18.03 -7.72
CA VAL A 263 7.70 18.08 -6.31
C VAL A 263 8.19 19.48 -5.95
N ILE A 264 9.10 20.05 -6.74
CA ILE A 264 9.70 21.37 -6.49
C ILE A 264 8.67 22.50 -6.60
N ASN A 265 7.74 22.43 -7.56
CA ASN A 265 6.68 23.43 -7.74
C ASN A 265 5.75 23.55 -6.51
N THR A 266 5.74 22.55 -5.64
CA THR A 266 4.94 22.55 -4.41
C THR A 266 5.69 23.08 -3.19
N HIS A 267 6.97 23.46 -3.35
CA HIS A 267 7.75 24.16 -2.35
C HIS A 267 7.32 25.62 -2.27
N VAL A 268 7.31 26.17 -1.06
CA VAL A 268 6.97 27.57 -0.79
C VAL A 268 8.24 28.34 -0.46
N ASP A 269 9.10 27.75 0.38
CA ASP A 269 10.45 28.20 0.68
C ASP A 269 11.34 26.99 1.02
N SER A 270 12.56 27.23 1.53
CA SER A 270 13.54 26.18 1.87
C SER A 270 13.13 25.24 3.02
N SER A 271 12.03 25.53 3.70
CA SER A 271 11.59 24.85 4.91
C SER A 271 10.09 24.54 4.94
N THR A 272 9.32 25.10 4.00
CA THR A 272 7.88 24.89 3.92
C THR A 272 7.42 24.49 2.53
N SER A 273 6.40 23.63 2.49
CA SER A 273 5.76 23.16 1.26
C SER A 273 4.25 23.05 1.43
N LEU A 274 3.53 22.98 0.30
CA LEU A 274 2.09 22.76 0.31
C LEU A 274 1.74 21.35 0.80
N ALA A 275 0.80 21.29 1.75
CA ALA A 275 0.16 20.07 2.25
C ALA A 275 -1.35 20.27 2.43
N ILE A 276 -2.08 19.17 2.54
CA ILE A 276 -3.50 19.12 2.84
C ILE A 276 -3.65 19.11 4.36
N LEU A 277 -4.22 20.18 4.92
CA LEU A 277 -4.32 20.37 6.37
C LEU A 277 -5.77 20.35 6.84
N ALA A 278 -6.04 19.65 7.94
CA ALA A 278 -7.28 19.75 8.70
C ALA A 278 -6.93 20.16 10.14
N GLY A 279 -7.51 21.25 10.64
CA GLY A 279 -7.17 21.78 11.96
C GLY A 279 -5.67 22.09 12.13
N GLY A 280 -5.01 22.56 11.07
CA GLY A 280 -3.58 22.89 11.05
C GLY A 280 -2.62 21.70 11.02
N LYS A 281 -3.13 20.45 10.95
CA LYS A 281 -2.31 19.23 10.87
C LYS A 281 -2.44 18.57 9.51
N ALA A 282 -1.35 18.00 9.01
CA ALA A 282 -1.37 17.22 7.78
C ALA A 282 -2.35 16.05 7.91
N VAL A 283 -3.24 15.90 6.93
CA VAL A 283 -4.22 14.81 6.92
C VAL A 283 -3.58 13.52 6.43
N GLN A 284 -4.10 12.39 6.88
CA GLN A 284 -3.79 11.11 6.25
C GLN A 284 -4.47 11.03 4.88
N ALA A 285 -3.80 11.59 3.87
CA ALA A 285 -4.33 11.80 2.52
C ALA A 285 -4.30 10.49 1.71
N TYR A 286 -5.35 9.69 1.85
CA TYR A 286 -5.50 8.46 1.07
C TYR A 286 -5.78 8.76 -0.41
N TYR A 287 -5.20 7.95 -1.29
CA TYR A 287 -5.44 8.02 -2.74
C TYR A 287 -5.40 6.62 -3.33
N PHE A 288 -6.00 6.46 -4.51
CA PHE A 288 -6.13 5.16 -5.18
C PHE A 288 -6.26 5.35 -6.69
N SER A 289 -6.07 4.27 -7.47
CA SER A 289 -6.05 4.35 -8.93
C SER A 289 -7.35 4.91 -9.52
N SER A 290 -8.47 4.20 -9.37
CA SER A 290 -9.74 4.59 -10.00
C SER A 290 -10.95 4.06 -9.24
N SER A 291 -12.06 4.78 -9.30
CA SER A 291 -13.30 4.44 -8.60
C SER A 291 -14.27 3.70 -9.51
N GLY A 292 -15.40 3.25 -8.95
CA GLY A 292 -16.55 2.78 -9.72
C GLY A 292 -17.51 3.89 -10.16
N GLY A 293 -17.08 5.17 -10.12
CA GLY A 293 -17.88 6.33 -10.49
C GLY A 293 -18.07 7.36 -9.38
N ALA A 294 -17.75 7.00 -8.13
CA ALA A 294 -17.68 7.91 -6.99
C ALA A 294 -16.72 7.35 -5.94
N THR A 295 -16.15 8.21 -5.08
CA THR A 295 -15.26 7.81 -3.98
C THR A 295 -16.04 7.24 -2.78
N GLN A 296 -15.35 6.62 -1.84
CA GLN A 296 -15.88 6.11 -0.58
C GLN A 296 -15.44 6.96 0.60
N THR A 297 -16.23 6.88 1.67
CA THR A 297 -15.81 7.37 2.98
C THR A 297 -14.88 6.36 3.67
N THR A 298 -14.02 6.84 4.57
CA THR A 298 -13.22 5.99 5.48
C THR A 298 -14.11 5.11 6.38
N ARG A 299 -15.31 5.58 6.74
CA ARG A 299 -16.29 4.81 7.53
C ARG A 299 -16.78 3.57 6.78
N ASP A 300 -17.09 3.71 5.51
CA ASP A 300 -17.54 2.59 4.68
C ASP A 300 -16.42 1.57 4.47
N ALA A 301 -15.23 2.06 4.09
CA ALA A 301 -14.09 1.21 3.81
C ALA A 301 -13.54 0.51 5.07
N TRP A 302 -13.33 1.26 6.16
CA TRP A 302 -12.53 0.80 7.31
C TRP A 302 -13.20 1.02 8.68
N GLY A 303 -14.40 1.60 8.71
CA GLY A 303 -15.21 1.72 9.93
C GLY A 303 -14.93 2.93 10.80
N GLN A 304 -13.89 3.70 10.51
CA GLN A 304 -13.58 4.95 11.20
C GLN A 304 -13.79 6.11 10.26
N ALA A 305 -14.56 7.11 10.68
CA ALA A 305 -14.82 8.28 9.86
C ALA A 305 -13.70 9.31 10.01
N THR A 306 -13.36 9.99 8.92
CA THR A 306 -12.64 11.26 8.95
C THR A 306 -13.54 12.35 8.37
N SER A 307 -13.38 13.60 8.83
CA SER A 307 -14.14 14.73 8.30
C SER A 307 -13.84 14.97 6.81
N TYR A 308 -12.60 14.71 6.41
CA TYR A 308 -12.09 15.11 5.10
C TYR A 308 -12.23 14.09 3.98
N THR A 309 -12.69 12.86 4.25
CA THR A 309 -12.93 11.84 3.22
C THR A 309 -14.42 11.59 3.01
N GLN A 310 -14.99 12.36 2.08
CA GLN A 310 -16.40 12.23 1.70
C GLN A 310 -16.52 11.52 0.35
N SER A 311 -17.69 10.91 0.11
CA SER A 311 -18.02 10.39 -1.21
C SER A 311 -18.30 11.55 -2.16
N VAL A 312 -17.52 11.62 -3.25
CA VAL A 312 -17.69 12.61 -4.33
C VAL A 312 -17.79 11.90 -5.67
N PRO A 313 -18.56 12.44 -6.64
CA PRO A 313 -18.60 11.89 -7.99
C PRO A 313 -17.21 11.82 -8.62
N ASP A 314 -16.97 10.80 -9.44
CA ASP A 314 -15.69 10.60 -10.11
C ASP A 314 -15.90 10.02 -11.51
N PRO A 315 -16.58 10.77 -12.41
CA PRO A 315 -16.92 10.29 -13.75
C PRO A 315 -15.68 10.00 -14.59
N GLY A 316 -14.53 10.64 -14.30
CA GLY A 316 -13.27 10.38 -15.00
C GLY A 316 -12.78 8.95 -14.86
N SER A 317 -13.09 8.27 -13.75
CA SER A 317 -12.77 6.84 -13.58
C SER A 317 -13.61 5.91 -14.46
N LEU A 318 -14.74 6.39 -14.99
CA LEU A 318 -15.59 5.64 -15.91
C LEU A 318 -15.27 5.92 -17.39
N ASP A 319 -14.30 6.80 -17.68
CA ASP A 319 -13.86 7.07 -19.04
C ASP A 319 -12.91 5.95 -19.53
N ILE A 320 -13.36 5.18 -20.52
CA ILE A 320 -12.60 4.06 -21.10
C ILE A 320 -11.29 4.52 -21.76
N LYS A 321 -11.22 5.76 -22.26
CA LYS A 321 -10.00 6.33 -22.84
C LYS A 321 -8.92 6.50 -21.78
N HIS A 322 -9.30 6.85 -20.55
CA HIS A 322 -8.39 7.15 -19.46
C HIS A 322 -8.19 6.00 -18.48
N ASN A 323 -9.17 5.08 -18.36
CA ASN A 323 -9.14 3.92 -17.47
C ASN A 323 -9.47 2.58 -18.19
N PRO A 324 -8.84 2.26 -19.33
CA PRO A 324 -9.27 1.15 -20.20
C PRO A 324 -9.31 -0.22 -19.51
N ARG A 325 -8.50 -0.42 -18.45
CA ARG A 325 -8.40 -1.68 -17.73
C ARG A 325 -9.42 -1.87 -16.61
N PHE A 326 -9.95 -0.77 -16.07
CA PHE A 326 -10.76 -0.83 -14.84
C PHE A 326 -12.08 -0.06 -14.93
N VAL A 327 -12.48 0.48 -16.09
CA VAL A 327 -13.90 0.86 -16.28
C VAL A 327 -14.77 -0.37 -16.10
N ASN A 328 -14.36 -1.50 -16.70
CA ASN A 328 -14.96 -2.81 -16.50
C ASN A 328 -13.85 -3.84 -16.33
N TRP A 329 -13.96 -4.71 -15.33
CA TRP A 329 -13.06 -5.84 -15.13
C TRP A 329 -13.85 -7.11 -14.79
N LYS A 330 -13.24 -8.25 -15.10
CA LYS A 330 -13.64 -9.59 -14.62
C LYS A 330 -12.51 -10.14 -13.76
N ALA A 331 -12.85 -10.75 -12.63
CA ALA A 331 -11.88 -11.38 -11.76
C ALA A 331 -12.45 -12.69 -11.20
N SER A 332 -11.57 -13.58 -10.76
CA SER A 332 -11.95 -14.77 -10.01
C SER A 332 -11.06 -14.95 -8.80
N ALA A 333 -11.59 -15.60 -7.77
CA ALA A 333 -10.85 -16.02 -6.58
C ALA A 333 -11.09 -17.51 -6.33
N THR A 334 -10.04 -18.25 -6.00
CA THR A 334 -10.17 -19.68 -5.71
C THR A 334 -10.96 -19.89 -4.42
N GLN A 335 -11.59 -21.06 -4.28
CA GLN A 335 -12.23 -21.49 -3.03
C GLN A 335 -11.31 -21.23 -1.84
N ALA A 336 -10.05 -21.68 -1.93
CA ALA A 336 -9.11 -21.65 -0.81
C ALA A 336 -8.82 -20.21 -0.38
N LEU A 337 -8.71 -19.29 -1.34
CA LEU A 337 -8.47 -17.88 -1.06
C LEU A 337 -9.69 -17.22 -0.41
N VAL A 338 -10.90 -17.53 -0.89
CA VAL A 338 -12.15 -17.02 -0.32
C VAL A 338 -12.41 -17.58 1.08
N ALA A 339 -12.21 -18.88 1.28
CA ALA A 339 -12.30 -19.55 2.59
C ALA A 339 -11.31 -18.92 3.59
N THR A 340 -10.05 -18.75 3.18
CA THR A 340 -9.04 -18.04 3.98
C THR A 340 -9.44 -16.60 4.28
N ALA A 341 -10.03 -15.89 3.31
CA ALA A 341 -10.47 -14.50 3.51
C ALA A 341 -11.49 -14.39 4.66
N PHE A 342 -12.45 -15.31 4.72
CA PHE A 342 -13.47 -15.38 5.77
C PHE A 342 -13.03 -16.11 7.04
N LEU A 343 -11.88 -16.77 7.05
CA LEU A 343 -11.47 -17.69 8.12
C LEU A 343 -12.51 -18.82 8.33
N LEU A 344 -13.00 -19.38 7.23
CA LEU A 344 -13.92 -20.51 7.18
C LEU A 344 -13.21 -21.73 6.58
N PRO A 345 -13.64 -22.97 6.91
CA PRO A 345 -13.07 -24.19 6.32
C PRO A 345 -13.33 -24.27 4.81
N ASP A 346 -14.50 -23.80 4.39
CA ASP A 346 -14.92 -23.67 3.01
C ASP A 346 -15.92 -22.52 2.86
N VAL A 347 -16.26 -22.17 1.63
CA VAL A 347 -17.36 -21.26 1.31
C VAL A 347 -18.16 -21.88 0.19
N VAL A 348 -19.45 -22.04 0.39
CA VAL A 348 -20.41 -22.56 -0.60
C VAL A 348 -21.24 -21.45 -1.24
N ALA A 349 -21.39 -20.31 -0.55
CA ALA A 349 -22.13 -19.18 -1.06
C ALA A 349 -21.54 -17.84 -0.58
N LEU A 350 -21.64 -16.83 -1.45
CA LEU A 350 -21.38 -15.43 -1.14
C LEU A 350 -22.66 -14.62 -1.29
N GLU A 351 -22.90 -13.69 -0.37
CA GLU A 351 -24.05 -12.80 -0.39
C GLU A 351 -23.60 -11.36 -0.14
N ILE A 352 -23.88 -10.45 -1.07
CA ILE A 352 -23.63 -9.01 -0.87
C ILE A 352 -24.74 -8.47 0.03
N ILE A 353 -24.38 -8.08 1.25
CA ILE A 353 -25.34 -7.64 2.28
C ILE A 353 -25.70 -6.17 2.11
N SER A 354 -24.72 -5.33 1.75
CA SER A 354 -24.95 -3.89 1.63
C SER A 354 -23.97 -3.22 0.69
N ARG A 355 -24.40 -2.06 0.16
CA ARG A 355 -23.58 -1.12 -0.61
C ARG A 355 -23.72 0.29 -0.06
N ASN A 356 -22.74 1.14 -0.29
CA ASN A 356 -22.88 2.58 -0.07
C ASN A 356 -23.50 3.26 -1.31
N THR A 357 -23.72 4.57 -1.20
CA THR A 357 -24.28 5.41 -2.29
C THR A 357 -23.40 5.44 -3.54
N ALA A 358 -22.09 5.20 -3.40
CA ALA A 358 -21.15 5.09 -4.51
C ALA A 358 -21.18 3.70 -5.19
N GLY A 359 -22.01 2.77 -4.72
CA GLY A 359 -22.15 1.42 -5.28
C GLY A 359 -21.09 0.42 -4.81
N ALA A 360 -20.14 0.83 -3.97
CA ALA A 360 -19.16 -0.08 -3.38
C ALA A 360 -19.83 -1.01 -2.38
N VAL A 361 -19.44 -2.29 -2.40
CA VAL A 361 -19.84 -3.28 -1.39
C VAL A 361 -19.29 -2.84 -0.04
N THR A 362 -20.16 -2.63 0.95
CA THR A 362 -19.76 -2.29 2.31
C THR A 362 -19.75 -3.51 3.22
N SER A 363 -20.61 -4.50 2.98
CA SER A 363 -20.60 -5.78 3.69
C SER A 363 -20.92 -6.95 2.77
N ILE A 364 -20.21 -8.06 2.97
CA ILE A 364 -20.39 -9.32 2.24
C ILE A 364 -20.32 -10.49 3.23
N LYS A 365 -21.17 -11.48 3.03
CA LYS A 365 -21.28 -12.69 3.85
C LYS A 365 -20.76 -13.89 3.08
N GLY A 366 -19.89 -14.68 3.71
CA GLY A 366 -19.47 -15.99 3.25
C GLY A 366 -20.12 -17.07 4.11
N ILE A 367 -20.70 -18.07 3.48
CA ILE A 367 -21.43 -19.18 4.12
C ILE A 367 -20.67 -20.48 3.84
N ALA A 368 -20.36 -21.24 4.88
CA ALA A 368 -19.68 -22.53 4.82
C ALA A 368 -20.65 -23.70 4.63
N SER A 369 -20.14 -24.86 4.27
CA SER A 369 -20.96 -26.06 3.99
C SER A 369 -21.60 -26.67 5.24
N ASP A 370 -21.14 -26.30 6.44
CA ASP A 370 -21.74 -26.65 7.73
C ASP A 370 -22.83 -25.65 8.18
N GLY A 371 -23.13 -24.63 7.36
CA GLY A 371 -24.10 -23.58 7.66
C GLY A 371 -23.55 -22.43 8.50
N SER A 372 -22.31 -22.52 8.99
CA SER A 372 -21.64 -21.38 9.65
C SER A 372 -21.38 -20.26 8.64
N TYR A 373 -21.29 -19.02 9.12
CA TYR A 373 -21.02 -17.87 8.26
C TYR A 373 -20.17 -16.80 8.92
N LYS A 374 -19.54 -15.96 8.09
CA LYS A 374 -18.80 -14.77 8.51
C LYS A 374 -19.17 -13.60 7.62
N ILE A 375 -19.22 -12.41 8.21
CA ILE A 375 -19.44 -11.16 7.49
C ILE A 375 -18.14 -10.36 7.51
N LEU A 376 -17.74 -9.86 6.35
CA LEU A 376 -16.59 -8.98 6.19
C LEU A 376 -17.05 -7.65 5.61
N ARG A 377 -16.28 -6.60 5.91
CA ARG A 377 -16.34 -5.36 5.12
C ARG A 377 -15.92 -5.65 3.69
N GLY A 378 -16.53 -4.97 2.73
CA GLY A 378 -16.22 -5.19 1.31
C GLY A 378 -14.76 -4.93 0.97
N ASP A 379 -14.13 -3.89 1.53
CA ASP A 379 -12.70 -3.62 1.29
C ASP A 379 -11.78 -4.70 1.91
N THR A 380 -12.14 -5.20 3.10
CA THR A 380 -11.43 -6.33 3.73
C THR A 380 -11.52 -7.59 2.88
N PHE A 381 -12.73 -7.91 2.39
CA PHE A 381 -12.91 -9.03 1.47
C PHE A 381 -12.11 -8.81 0.18
N ARG A 382 -12.18 -7.62 -0.42
CA ARG A 382 -11.44 -7.28 -1.64
C ARG A 382 -9.95 -7.52 -1.49
N SER A 383 -9.36 -7.02 -0.40
CA SER A 383 -7.93 -7.21 -0.11
C SER A 383 -7.56 -8.69 0.03
N ARG A 384 -8.32 -9.45 0.83
CA ARG A 384 -8.02 -10.86 1.11
C ARG A 384 -8.32 -11.80 -0.06
N ALA A 385 -9.37 -11.53 -0.82
CA ALA A 385 -9.76 -12.26 -2.02
C ALA A 385 -8.99 -11.82 -3.27
N LYS A 386 -8.09 -10.82 -3.14
CA LYS A 386 -7.24 -10.29 -4.20
C LYS A 386 -8.01 -9.81 -5.45
N ILE A 387 -9.18 -9.21 -5.25
CA ILE A 387 -9.95 -8.60 -6.35
C ILE A 387 -9.62 -7.10 -6.50
N PRO A 388 -9.86 -6.50 -7.68
CA PRO A 388 -9.42 -5.13 -7.98
C PRO A 388 -9.93 -4.04 -7.03
N SER A 389 -11.21 -4.07 -6.69
CA SER A 389 -11.89 -2.98 -5.97
C SER A 389 -13.12 -3.49 -5.20
N PRO A 390 -13.69 -2.69 -4.28
CA PRO A 390 -14.96 -3.00 -3.63
C PRO A 390 -16.19 -2.70 -4.51
N TYR A 391 -16.02 -2.17 -5.72
CA TYR A 391 -17.12 -1.92 -6.67
C TYR A 391 -17.33 -3.15 -7.56
N PHE A 392 -17.89 -4.20 -6.97
CA PHE A 392 -18.07 -5.48 -7.67
C PHE A 392 -19.48 -6.06 -7.49
N SER A 393 -19.81 -7.00 -8.37
CA SER A 393 -20.98 -7.88 -8.32
C SER A 393 -20.52 -9.33 -8.42
N LEU A 394 -21.29 -10.23 -7.81
CA LEU A 394 -21.10 -11.67 -7.99
C LEU A 394 -21.55 -12.03 -9.40
N ALA A 395 -20.69 -12.71 -10.16
CA ALA A 395 -21.07 -13.27 -11.45
C ALA A 395 -21.64 -14.68 -11.25
N ALA A 396 -22.54 -15.09 -12.15
CA ALA A 396 -23.01 -16.48 -12.17
C ALA A 396 -21.81 -17.45 -12.31
N PRO A 397 -21.91 -18.68 -11.76
CA PRO A 397 -20.93 -19.72 -12.05
C PRO A 397 -20.78 -19.87 -13.56
N ALA A 398 -19.54 -19.93 -14.04
CA ALA A 398 -19.23 -20.13 -15.46
C ALA A 398 -19.59 -21.54 -15.90
#